data_AF-A0AAV0YM76-F1
#
_entry.id   AF-A0AAV0YM76-F1
#
_cell.length_a   1.000
_cell.length_b   1.000
_cell.length_c   1.000
_cell.angle_alpha   90.00
_cell.angle_beta   90.00
_cell.angle_gamma   90.00
#
_symmetry.space_group_name_H-M   'P 1'
#
loop_
_entity.id
_entity.type
_entity.pdbx_description
1 polymer ?
#
loop_
_entity_poly.entity_id
_entity_poly.type
_entity_poly.pdbx_seq_one_letter_code
_entity_poly.pdbx_strand_id
1 'polypeptide(L)'
;MEVYGNSMVAAPSNVIYLSSILGHDGPSSVHKCDWKCQNERVCGNMFRCRLTGLTHICDKNCNQRILYDNHSSLCLASRQIFPLTPTEEQAVRGVRRKLDAAESSPVDNNIGCKRRRDAQFHPSPFERSFSAVSPICSQVGDGMDTN
;
A
#
# COMPACT_ATOMS: atom_id res chain seq x y z
N MET A 1 -11.59 -28.64 -27.82
CA MET A 1 -11.80 -27.79 -26.63
C MET A 1 -10.50 -27.03 -26.42
N GLU A 2 -10.36 -25.88 -27.08
CA GLU A 2 -9.12 -25.09 -27.03
C GLU A 2 -9.29 -23.99 -25.98
N VAL A 3 -8.67 -24.21 -24.82
CA VAL A 3 -8.54 -23.20 -23.76
C VAL A 3 -7.41 -22.28 -24.19
N TYR A 4 -7.75 -21.16 -24.84
CA TYR A 4 -6.79 -20.09 -25.12
C TYR A 4 -6.44 -19.35 -23.84
N GLY A 5 -5.47 -19.92 -23.10
CA GLY A 5 -4.77 -19.27 -22.00
C GLY A 5 -3.75 -18.26 -22.51
N ASN A 6 -4.20 -17.16 -23.11
CA ASN A 6 -3.33 -16.02 -23.35
C ASN A 6 -3.21 -15.19 -22.06
N SER A 7 -2.39 -15.68 -21.13
CA SER A 7 -1.87 -14.86 -20.03
C SER A 7 -0.83 -13.90 -20.62
N MET A 8 -1.29 -12.80 -21.22
CA MET A 8 -0.41 -11.72 -21.65
C MET A 8 0.22 -11.10 -20.41
N VAL A 9 1.54 -11.21 -20.32
CA VAL A 9 2.38 -10.51 -19.34
C VAL A 9 2.03 -9.03 -19.41
N ALA A 10 1.37 -8.53 -18.38
CA ALA A 10 1.00 -7.13 -18.29
C ALA A 10 2.29 -6.31 -18.17
N ALA A 11 2.52 -5.42 -19.14
CA ALA A 11 3.40 -4.28 -18.95
C ALA A 11 3.04 -3.59 -17.61
N PRO A 12 3.98 -2.92 -16.92
CA PRO A 12 3.65 -2.16 -15.73
C PRO A 12 2.70 -1.02 -16.12
N SER A 13 1.40 -1.29 -16.07
CA SER A 13 0.40 -0.25 -16.06
C SER A 13 0.56 0.44 -14.72
N ASN A 14 0.72 1.77 -14.69
CA ASN A 14 0.77 2.61 -13.49
C ASN A 14 -0.56 2.63 -12.72
N VAL A 15 -1.28 1.51 -12.73
CA VAL A 15 -2.64 1.32 -12.28
C VAL A 15 -2.58 0.53 -11.00
N ILE A 16 -3.12 1.11 -9.93
CA ILE A 16 -3.14 0.49 -8.62
C ILE A 16 -4.53 -0.08 -8.38
N TYR A 17 -4.63 -1.40 -8.37
CA TYR A 17 -5.88 -2.09 -8.07
C TYR A 17 -6.19 -2.01 -6.58
N LEU A 18 -7.44 -1.70 -6.27
CA LEU A 18 -7.90 -1.63 -4.89
C LEU A 18 -7.86 -3.01 -4.21
N SER A 19 -8.11 -4.08 -4.98
CA SER A 19 -7.99 -5.46 -4.50
C SER A 19 -6.57 -5.81 -4.03
N SER A 20 -5.54 -5.25 -4.67
CA SER A 20 -4.14 -5.46 -4.29
C SER A 20 -3.79 -4.75 -2.99
N ILE A 21 -4.31 -3.53 -2.78
CA ILE A 21 -4.10 -2.78 -1.52
C ILE A 21 -4.79 -3.48 -0.34
N LEU A 22 -6.00 -4.00 -0.58
CA LEU A 22 -6.81 -4.67 0.43
C LEU A 22 -6.41 -6.14 0.68
N GLY A 23 -5.49 -6.69 -0.11
CA GLY A 23 -5.05 -8.08 0.02
C GLY A 23 -6.10 -9.11 -0.41
N HIS A 24 -7.00 -8.74 -1.32
CA HIS A 24 -8.07 -9.61 -1.84
C HIS A 24 -7.69 -10.35 -3.14
N ASP A 25 -6.49 -10.14 -3.67
CA ASP A 25 -6.03 -10.88 -4.83
C ASP A 25 -5.65 -12.32 -4.41
N GLY A 26 -6.40 -13.30 -4.93
CA GLY A 26 -6.10 -14.71 -4.76
C GLY A 26 -4.92 -15.18 -5.64
N PRO A 27 -4.49 -16.44 -5.51
CA PRO A 27 -3.38 -17.00 -6.28
C PRO A 27 -3.67 -17.13 -7.79
N SER A 28 -4.92 -16.97 -8.22
CA SER A 28 -5.32 -17.00 -9.62
C SER A 28 -5.38 -15.59 -10.21
N SER A 29 -4.63 -15.37 -11.28
CA SER A 29 -4.74 -14.16 -12.10
C SER A 29 -6.03 -14.19 -12.91
N VAL A 30 -7.13 -13.70 -12.31
CA VAL A 30 -8.36 -13.43 -13.03
C VAL A 30 -8.13 -12.26 -13.99
N HIS A 31 -8.72 -12.33 -15.19
CA HIS A 31 -8.66 -11.26 -16.19
C HIS A 31 -8.99 -9.89 -15.60
N LYS A 32 -8.02 -8.98 -15.69
CA LYS A 32 -8.23 -7.56 -15.42
C LYS A 32 -8.57 -6.85 -16.74
N CYS A 33 -9.76 -6.25 -16.81
CA CYS A 33 -10.18 -5.50 -17.99
C CYS A 33 -9.31 -4.27 -18.15
N ASP A 34 -8.90 -3.99 -19.38
CA ASP A 34 -8.13 -2.81 -19.72
C ASP A 34 -8.89 -1.96 -20.75
N TRP A 35 -8.20 -1.02 -21.39
CA TRP A 35 -8.76 -0.18 -22.46
C TRP A 35 -8.99 -0.93 -23.77
N LYS A 36 -8.40 -2.13 -23.95
CA LYS A 36 -8.59 -2.97 -25.15
C LYS A 36 -9.85 -3.81 -25.04
N CYS A 37 -10.38 -4.00 -23.83
CA CYS A 37 -11.60 -4.75 -23.60
C CYS A 37 -12.83 -3.97 -24.08
N GLN A 38 -13.62 -4.58 -24.95
CA GLN A 38 -14.95 -4.10 -25.28
C GLN A 38 -15.97 -4.70 -24.30
N ASN A 39 -16.38 -3.91 -23.30
CA ASN A 39 -17.31 -4.34 -22.27
C ASN A 39 -18.73 -3.91 -22.61
N GLU A 40 -19.67 -4.86 -22.60
CA GLU A 40 -21.09 -4.59 -22.84
C GLU A 40 -21.88 -4.71 -21.53
N ARG A 41 -22.83 -3.79 -21.31
CA ARG A 41 -23.76 -3.89 -20.18
C ARG A 41 -24.83 -4.91 -20.52
N VAL A 42 -24.98 -5.94 -19.68
CA VAL A 42 -25.99 -6.99 -19.88
C VAL A 42 -27.29 -6.60 -19.18
N CYS A 43 -27.24 -6.37 -17.88
CA CYS A 43 -28.37 -5.94 -17.07
C CYS A 43 -27.88 -5.30 -15.76
N GLY A 44 -28.60 -4.31 -15.20
CA GLY A 44 -28.24 -3.75 -13.89
C GLY A 44 -26.77 -3.30 -13.79
N ASN A 45 -26.02 -3.87 -12.84
CA ASN A 45 -24.59 -3.68 -12.66
C ASN A 45 -23.72 -4.80 -13.29
N MET A 46 -24.31 -5.67 -14.11
CA MET A 46 -23.63 -6.77 -14.80
C MET A 46 -23.09 -6.32 -16.16
N PHE A 47 -21.80 -6.56 -16.38
CA PHE A 47 -21.08 -6.26 -17.62
C PHE A 47 -20.38 -7.51 -18.14
N ARG A 48 -20.31 -7.68 -19.46
CA ARG A 48 -19.60 -8.79 -20.10
C ARG A 48 -18.45 -8.26 -20.94
N CYS A 49 -17.24 -8.78 -20.71
CA CYS A 49 -16.10 -8.50 -21.55
C CYS A 49 -16.21 -9.34 -22.83
N ARG A 50 -16.31 -8.70 -24.00
CA ARG A 50 -16.40 -9.42 -25.28
C ARG A 50 -15.11 -10.14 -25.67
N LEU A 51 -13.96 -9.66 -25.18
CA LEU A 51 -12.65 -10.24 -25.49
C LEU A 51 -12.45 -11.60 -24.80
N THR A 52 -12.85 -11.71 -23.53
CA THR A 52 -12.65 -12.93 -22.73
C THR A 52 -13.93 -13.71 -22.47
N GLY A 53 -15.09 -13.12 -22.74
CA GLY A 53 -16.41 -13.67 -22.40
C GLY A 53 -16.76 -13.58 -20.92
N LEU A 54 -15.86 -13.06 -20.07
CA LEU A 54 -16.07 -13.01 -18.62
C LEU A 54 -17.13 -11.98 -18.23
N THR A 55 -17.93 -12.35 -17.24
CA THR A 55 -18.97 -11.48 -16.68
C THR A 55 -18.47 -10.84 -15.38
N HIS A 56 -18.62 -9.53 -15.29
CA HIS A 56 -18.26 -8.69 -14.15
C HIS A 56 -19.53 -8.19 -13.48
N ILE A 57 -19.60 -8.31 -12.16
CA ILE A 57 -20.57 -7.59 -11.34
C ILE A 57 -19.86 -6.32 -10.85
N CYS A 58 -20.26 -5.18 -11.41
CA CYS A 58 -19.61 -3.90 -11.21
C CYS A 58 -20.30 -3.10 -10.10
N ASP A 59 -20.03 -3.49 -8.85
CA ASP A 59 -20.43 -2.76 -7.65
C ASP A 59 -19.20 -2.27 -6.85
N LYS A 60 -19.45 -1.83 -5.61
CA LYS A 60 -18.39 -1.44 -4.67
C LYS A 60 -17.40 -2.56 -4.34
N ASN A 61 -17.73 -3.83 -4.55
CA ASN A 61 -16.83 -4.95 -4.26
C ASN A 61 -16.09 -5.45 -5.52
N CYS A 62 -16.28 -4.79 -6.66
CA CYS A 62 -15.68 -5.21 -7.92
C CYS A 62 -14.14 -5.16 -7.86
N ASN A 63 -13.49 -6.28 -8.14
CA ASN A 63 -12.03 -6.41 -8.17
C ASN A 63 -11.35 -5.77 -9.41
N GLN A 64 -12.15 -5.23 -10.33
CA GLN A 64 -11.68 -4.40 -11.45
C GLN A 64 -11.59 -2.92 -11.08
N ARG A 65 -11.83 -2.55 -9.82
CA ARG A 65 -11.69 -1.18 -9.30
C ARG A 65 -10.22 -0.81 -9.13
N ILE A 66 -9.87 0.34 -9.67
CA ILE A 66 -8.54 0.96 -9.55
C ILE A 66 -8.67 2.29 -8.84
N LEU A 67 -7.59 2.74 -8.17
CA LEU A 67 -7.55 4.08 -7.62
C LEU A 67 -7.60 5.10 -8.75
N TYR A 68 -8.53 6.07 -8.66
CA TYR A 68 -8.69 7.11 -9.68
C TYR A 68 -8.28 8.48 -9.15
N ASP A 69 -8.79 8.85 -7.98
CA ASP A 69 -8.41 10.08 -7.28
C ASP A 69 -8.24 9.83 -5.76
N ASN A 70 -8.25 10.91 -4.97
CA ASN A 70 -8.06 10.83 -3.52
C ASN A 70 -9.24 10.25 -2.73
N HIS A 71 -10.43 10.19 -3.31
CA HIS A 71 -11.68 9.80 -2.64
C HIS A 71 -12.54 8.87 -3.50
N SER A 72 -12.04 8.46 -4.66
CA SER A 72 -12.78 7.68 -5.62
C SER A 72 -11.91 6.64 -6.33
N SER A 73 -12.62 5.71 -6.95
CA SER A 73 -12.07 4.57 -7.67
C SER A 73 -12.86 4.37 -8.95
N LEU A 74 -12.20 3.86 -9.98
CA LEU A 74 -12.80 3.60 -11.28
C LEU A 74 -12.88 2.09 -11.52
N CYS A 75 -14.05 1.56 -11.88
CA CYS A 75 -14.15 0.20 -12.37
C CYS A 75 -13.76 0.15 -13.86
N LEU A 76 -12.73 -0.62 -14.22
CA LEU A 76 -12.29 -0.74 -15.61
C LEU A 76 -13.29 -1.47 -16.51
N ALA A 77 -14.16 -2.31 -15.92
CA ALA A 77 -15.19 -3.02 -16.67
C ALA A 77 -16.38 -2.11 -17.02
N SER A 78 -17.00 -1.46 -16.02
CA SER A 78 -18.17 -0.61 -16.22
C SER A 78 -17.87 0.86 -16.54
N ARG A 79 -16.62 1.30 -16.36
CA ARG A 79 -16.19 2.71 -16.43
C ARG A 79 -16.89 3.63 -15.43
N GLN A 80 -17.50 3.07 -14.39
CA GLN A 80 -18.16 3.83 -13.32
C GLN A 80 -17.18 4.23 -12.22
N ILE A 81 -17.38 5.42 -11.68
CA ILE A 81 -16.64 5.94 -10.53
C ILE A 81 -17.42 5.61 -9.25
N PHE A 82 -16.71 5.09 -8.24
CA PHE A 82 -17.24 4.77 -6.93
C PHE A 82 -16.48 5.55 -5.87
N PRO A 83 -17.16 6.20 -4.91
CA PRO A 83 -16.50 6.78 -3.75
C PRO A 83 -15.81 5.68 -2.95
N LEU A 84 -14.64 6.01 -2.39
CA LEU A 84 -13.93 5.12 -1.47
C LEU A 84 -14.70 5.04 -0.16
N THR A 85 -14.79 3.84 0.39
CA THR A 85 -15.27 3.67 1.76
C THR A 85 -14.22 4.17 2.77
N PRO A 86 -14.59 4.51 4.02
CA PRO A 86 -13.62 4.96 5.01
C PRO A 86 -12.44 3.98 5.23
N THR A 87 -12.72 2.68 5.14
CA THR A 87 -11.71 1.61 5.22
C THR A 87 -10.77 1.62 4.01
N GLU A 88 -11.32 1.80 2.81
CA GLU A 88 -10.52 1.91 1.58
C GLU A 88 -9.65 3.17 1.61
N GLU A 89 -10.18 4.32 2.02
CA GLU A 89 -9.40 5.54 2.18
C GLU A 89 -8.23 5.35 3.14
N GLN A 90 -8.46 4.69 4.28
CA GLN A 90 -7.40 4.40 5.24
C GLN A 90 -6.31 3.50 4.67
N ALA A 91 -6.69 2.48 3.91
CA ALA A 91 -5.74 1.58 3.27
C ALA A 91 -4.91 2.31 2.18
N VAL A 92 -5.55 3.17 1.41
CA VAL A 92 -4.91 3.95 0.34
C VAL A 92 -3.99 5.04 0.88
N ARG A 93 -4.26 5.61 2.07
CA ARG A 93 -3.39 6.63 2.72
C ARG A 93 -1.92 6.20 2.81
N GLY A 94 -1.66 4.91 3.09
CA GLY A 94 -0.30 4.39 3.17
C GLY A 94 0.39 4.23 1.80
N VAL A 95 -0.40 4.01 0.74
CA VAL A 95 0.10 3.89 -0.64
C VAL A 95 0.52 5.25 -1.18
N ARG A 96 -0.28 6.30 -0.92
CA ARG A 96 0.03 7.68 -1.37
C ARG A 96 1.39 8.17 -0.89
N ARG A 97 1.67 7.99 0.41
CA ARG A 97 2.96 8.38 1.01
C ARG A 97 4.17 7.72 0.33
N LYS A 98 4.01 6.52 -0.24
CA LYS A 98 5.10 5.84 -0.96
C LYS A 98 5.31 6.40 -2.36
N LEU A 99 4.25 6.82 -3.05
CA LEU A 99 4.34 7.44 -4.37
C LEU A 99 4.94 8.84 -4.26
N ASP A 100 4.47 9.67 -3.33
CA ASP A 100 4.98 11.03 -3.11
C ASP A 100 6.48 11.02 -2.79
N ALA A 101 6.94 10.02 -2.01
CA ALA A 101 8.37 9.83 -1.71
C ALA A 101 9.19 9.35 -2.92
N ALA A 102 8.58 8.61 -3.85
CA ALA A 102 9.25 8.13 -5.06
C ALA A 102 9.35 9.22 -6.15
N GLU A 103 8.37 10.13 -6.24
CA GLU A 103 8.39 11.23 -7.22
C GLU A 103 9.28 12.41 -6.80
N SER A 104 9.58 12.54 -5.51
CA SER A 104 10.36 13.66 -4.94
C SER A 104 11.87 13.40 -4.83
N SER A 105 12.35 12.19 -5.18
CA SER A 105 13.77 11.86 -5.19
C SER A 105 14.35 11.90 -6.61
N PRO A 106 15.48 12.60 -6.88
CA PRO A 106 16.25 12.33 -8.08
C PRO A 106 16.76 10.89 -7.99
N VAL A 107 16.81 10.19 -9.13
CA VAL A 107 17.43 8.87 -9.27
C VAL A 107 18.78 8.88 -8.55
N ASP A 108 18.81 8.33 -7.36
CA ASP A 108 20.01 7.77 -6.80
C ASP A 108 19.68 6.56 -5.94
N ASN A 109 20.60 5.63 -6.03
CA ASN A 109 20.41 4.23 -5.76
C ASN A 109 20.03 3.92 -4.31
N ASN A 110 19.37 2.76 -4.15
CA ASN A 110 19.43 1.86 -3.00
C ASN A 110 18.31 1.99 -1.93
N ILE A 111 17.20 1.28 -2.13
CA ILE A 111 16.30 0.87 -1.04
C ILE A 111 16.13 -0.65 -1.07
N GLY A 112 17.17 -1.34 -0.57
CA GLY A 112 17.01 -2.67 -0.01
C GLY A 112 16.32 -2.57 1.35
N CYS A 113 15.11 -3.14 1.45
CA CYS A 113 14.43 -3.40 2.70
C CYS A 113 15.35 -4.10 3.71
N LYS A 114 15.89 -3.38 4.70
CA LYS A 114 16.45 -4.00 5.91
C LYS A 114 15.45 -3.87 7.05
N ARG A 115 14.69 -4.96 7.27
CA ARG A 115 14.15 -5.26 8.60
C ARG A 115 15.37 -5.49 9.51
N ARG A 116 15.61 -4.58 10.44
CA ARG A 116 16.59 -4.76 11.53
C ARG A 116 15.80 -4.79 12.84
N ARG A 117 15.36 -5.97 13.23
CA ARG A 117 15.39 -6.38 14.64
C ARG A 117 16.40 -7.51 14.73
N ASP A 118 17.09 -7.54 15.85
CA ASP A 118 18.23 -8.41 16.16
C ASP A 118 19.58 -7.92 15.63
N ALA A 119 20.04 -6.82 16.22
CA ALA A 119 21.46 -6.61 16.45
C ALA A 119 21.62 -6.26 17.93
N GLN A 120 22.30 -7.14 18.66
CA GLN A 120 22.73 -6.92 20.03
C GLN A 120 23.38 -5.53 20.15
N PHE A 121 22.97 -4.78 21.16
CA PHE A 121 23.55 -3.49 21.52
C PHE A 121 25.02 -3.70 21.89
N HIS A 122 25.92 -3.46 20.94
CA HIS A 122 27.33 -3.24 21.27
C HIS A 122 27.52 -1.75 21.60
N PRO A 123 27.94 -1.41 22.82
CA PRO A 123 28.27 -0.03 23.17
C PRO A 123 29.52 0.42 22.41
N SER A 124 29.47 1.65 21.93
CA SER A 124 30.54 2.32 21.17
C SER A 124 31.83 2.46 21.99
N PRO A 125 33.03 2.38 21.37
CA PRO A 125 34.32 2.38 22.09
C PRO A 125 34.68 3.71 22.77
N PHE A 126 33.90 4.78 22.54
CA PHE A 126 34.19 6.12 23.06
C PHE A 126 33.58 6.44 24.44
N GLU A 127 32.79 5.55 25.04
CA GLU A 127 32.19 5.79 26.37
C GLU A 127 32.95 5.16 27.54
N ARG A 128 34.26 4.93 27.40
CA ARG A 128 35.11 4.47 28.52
C ARG A 128 35.84 5.64 29.16
N SER A 129 35.18 6.29 30.12
CA SER A 129 35.70 7.01 31.30
C SER A 129 34.49 7.78 31.84
N PHE A 130 33.86 7.45 32.96
CA PHE A 130 34.39 7.22 34.30
C PHE A 130 33.50 6.22 35.04
N SER A 131 34.09 5.22 35.69
CA SER A 131 33.38 4.33 36.62
C SER A 131 34.28 4.05 37.81
N ALA A 132 33.66 3.92 38.99
CA ALA A 132 34.20 3.89 40.36
C ALA A 132 34.43 5.30 40.92
N VAL A 133 33.71 5.74 41.96
CA VAL A 133 33.71 5.17 43.33
C VAL A 133 32.32 5.30 44.01
N SER A 134 32.04 4.35 44.91
CA SER A 134 30.81 4.09 45.72
C SER A 134 30.47 5.18 46.77
N PRO A 135 29.37 5.04 47.55
CA PRO A 135 28.54 6.13 48.06
C PRO A 135 29.09 6.79 49.33
N ILE A 136 28.81 8.08 49.51
CA ILE A 136 29.01 8.77 50.79
C ILE A 136 27.71 9.47 51.16
N CYS A 137 27.03 8.92 52.17
CA CYS A 137 26.06 9.66 52.97
C CYS A 137 26.75 10.87 53.59
N SER A 138 26.18 12.06 53.43
CA SER A 138 26.41 13.21 54.31
C SER A 138 25.14 14.06 54.33
N GLN A 139 24.57 14.23 55.52
CA GLN A 139 23.54 15.22 55.85
C GLN A 139 24.09 16.66 55.73
N VAL A 140 23.17 17.64 55.88
CA VAL A 140 23.28 19.12 55.76
C VAL A 140 22.87 19.58 54.36
N GLY A 141 21.77 20.30 54.13
CA GLY A 141 21.06 21.28 54.95
C GLY A 141 21.30 22.66 54.34
N ASP A 142 20.32 23.21 53.61
CA ASP A 142 19.76 24.54 53.89
C ASP A 142 18.59 24.84 52.94
N GLY A 143 17.52 25.36 53.52
CA GLY A 143 16.34 25.82 52.79
C GLY A 143 16.59 27.19 52.17
N MET A 144 15.88 27.48 51.09
CA MET A 144 15.69 28.85 50.65
C MET A 144 14.23 29.03 50.26
N ASP A 145 13.46 29.59 51.20
CA ASP A 145 12.09 30.05 50.99
C ASP A 145 12.06 31.17 49.94
N THR A 146 11.18 31.05 48.95
CA THR A 146 10.86 32.12 48.02
C THR A 146 9.68 32.91 48.56
N ASN A 147 9.92 34.17 48.93
CA ASN A 147 8.90 35.20 49.02
C ASN A 147 9.24 36.33 48.05
#